data_AF-A0A0C9TPJ2-F1
#
_entry.id   AF-A0A0C9TPJ2-F1
#
_cell.length_a   1.000
_cell.length_b   1.000
_cell.length_c   1.000
_cell.angle_alpha   90.00
_cell.angle_beta   90.00
_cell.angle_gamma   90.00
#
_symmetry.space_group_name_H-M   'P 1'
#
loop_
_entity.id
_entity.type
_entity.pdbx_description
1 polymer ?
#
loop_
_entity_poly.entity_id
_entity_poly.type
_entity_poly.pdbx_seq_one_letter_code
_entity_poly.pdbx_strand_id
1 'polypeptide(L)'
;MWSLSSTQKNTILTRLDSGCSAHTIASTTGLNVSIISIFHAKEHSDLQKSSGDCLSKLSPTNVHHAIHFISTHRAENAVQVTKSLTNIINQPLHPNTVHQHLKKTGMKAVVKQKHPILSARYCMAQLDFAHAHK
;
A
#
# COMPACT_ATOMS: atom_id res chain seq x y z
N MET A 1 10.16 -29.72 -17.75
CA MET A 1 10.77 -28.49 -18.30
C MET A 1 10.84 -28.69 -19.81
N TRP A 2 10.12 -27.92 -20.62
CA TRP A 2 10.14 -28.13 -22.08
C TRP A 2 11.52 -27.75 -22.63
N SER A 3 12.23 -28.72 -23.23
CA SER A 3 13.50 -28.47 -23.90
C SER A 3 13.24 -28.14 -25.37
N LEU A 4 13.21 -26.85 -25.69
CA LEU A 4 13.29 -26.40 -27.09
C LEU A 4 14.64 -26.81 -27.68
N SER A 5 14.64 -27.20 -28.96
CA SER A 5 15.90 -27.46 -29.67
C SER A 5 16.71 -26.16 -29.79
N SER A 6 18.03 -26.29 -29.92
CA SER A 6 18.93 -25.13 -30.09
C SER A 6 18.50 -24.27 -31.28
N THR A 7 18.12 -24.90 -32.40
CA THR A 7 17.63 -24.24 -33.59
C THR A 7 16.35 -23.45 -33.33
N GLN A 8 15.38 -24.03 -32.62
CA GLN A 8 14.13 -23.35 -32.28
C GLN A 8 14.37 -22.11 -31.41
N LYS A 9 15.27 -22.20 -30.42
CA LYS A 9 15.63 -21.06 -29.58
C LYS A 9 16.25 -19.92 -30.38
N ASN A 10 17.18 -20.23 -31.27
CA ASN A 10 17.84 -19.22 -32.12
C ASN A 10 16.86 -18.57 -33.11
N THR A 11 15.92 -19.33 -33.67
CA THR A 11 14.86 -18.77 -34.53
C THR A 11 13.92 -17.85 -33.75
N ILE A 12 13.61 -18.16 -32.49
CA ILE A 12 12.78 -17.29 -31.64
C ILE A 12 13.54 -16.01 -31.29
N LEU A 13 14.80 -16.11 -30.82
CA LEU A 13 15.65 -14.96 -30.48
C LEU A 13 15.79 -14.00 -31.67
N THR A 14 16.25 -14.50 -32.82
CA THR A 14 16.43 -13.67 -34.03
C THR A 14 15.14 -12.96 -34.46
N ARG A 15 13.98 -13.59 -34.29
CA ARG A 15 12.70 -12.95 -34.60
C ARG A 15 12.27 -11.93 -33.56
N LEU A 16 12.52 -12.17 -32.28
CA LEU A 16 12.28 -11.20 -31.22
C LEU A 16 13.17 -9.97 -31.42
N ASP A 17 14.46 -10.16 -31.75
CA ASP A 17 15.40 -9.08 -32.05
C ASP A 17 14.98 -8.27 -33.30
N SER A 18 14.33 -8.92 -34.27
CA SER A 18 13.73 -8.24 -35.43
C SER A 18 12.41 -7.51 -35.14
N GLY A 19 11.92 -7.53 -33.89
CA GLY A 19 10.70 -6.85 -33.47
C GLY A 19 9.39 -7.59 -33.84
N CYS A 20 9.46 -8.88 -34.17
CA CYS A 20 8.26 -9.65 -34.48
C CYS A 20 7.39 -9.89 -33.23
N SER A 21 6.06 -9.82 -33.39
CA SER A 21 5.14 -10.17 -32.30
C SER A 21 5.20 -11.66 -31.96
N ALA A 22 4.95 -12.01 -30.69
CA ALA A 22 4.91 -13.40 -30.24
C ALA A 22 3.85 -14.24 -31.00
N HIS A 23 2.75 -13.62 -31.44
CA HIS A 23 1.74 -14.27 -32.28
C HIS A 23 2.28 -14.64 -33.67
N THR A 24 3.01 -13.74 -34.32
CA THR A 24 3.63 -13.99 -35.64
C THR A 24 4.67 -15.11 -35.56
N ILE A 25 5.44 -15.14 -34.47
CA ILE A 25 6.42 -16.19 -34.20
C ILE A 25 5.70 -17.53 -33.99
N ALA A 26 4.65 -17.55 -33.18
CA ALA A 26 3.82 -18.74 -32.93
C ALA A 26 3.27 -19.34 -34.22
N SER A 27 2.69 -18.51 -35.09
CA SER A 27 2.14 -18.97 -36.38
C SER A 27 3.19 -19.57 -37.30
N THR A 28 4.47 -19.20 -37.16
CA THR A 28 5.53 -19.70 -38.05
C THR A 28 6.30 -20.88 -37.47
N THR A 29 6.50 -20.91 -36.15
CA THR A 29 7.22 -22.02 -35.47
C THR A 29 6.28 -23.11 -34.95
N GLY A 30 4.96 -22.87 -34.95
CA GLY A 30 3.97 -23.79 -34.38
C GLY A 30 4.00 -23.85 -32.85
N LEU A 31 4.76 -22.97 -32.20
CA LEU A 31 4.88 -22.93 -30.75
C LEU A 31 3.75 -22.11 -30.12
N ASN A 32 3.38 -22.47 -28.90
CA ASN A 32 2.41 -21.69 -28.14
C ASN A 32 2.99 -20.31 -27.80
N VAL A 33 2.18 -19.26 -27.97
CA VAL A 33 2.53 -17.87 -27.64
C VAL A 33 3.07 -17.75 -26.21
N SER A 34 2.51 -18.49 -25.26
CA SER A 34 2.95 -18.51 -23.86
C SER A 34 4.40 -18.96 -23.70
N ILE A 35 4.84 -19.95 -24.49
CA ILE A 35 6.23 -20.44 -24.47
C ILE A 35 7.17 -19.34 -24.97
N ILE A 36 6.79 -18.66 -26.04
CA ILE A 36 7.56 -17.56 -26.63
C ILE A 36 7.64 -16.39 -25.64
N SER A 37 6.54 -16.02 -24.98
CA SER A 37 6.52 -14.96 -23.97
C SER A 37 7.37 -15.28 -22.74
N ILE A 38 7.31 -16.51 -22.22
CA ILE A 38 8.15 -16.96 -21.10
C ILE A 38 9.63 -16.95 -21.51
N PHE A 39 9.93 -17.41 -22.72
CA PHE A 39 11.28 -17.42 -23.26
C PHE A 39 11.83 -16.01 -23.45
N HIS A 40 11.05 -15.10 -24.05
CA HIS A 40 11.40 -13.68 -24.17
C HIS A 40 11.64 -13.02 -22.80
N ALA A 41 10.78 -13.28 -21.80
CA ALA A 41 10.96 -12.74 -20.45
C ALA A 41 12.20 -13.31 -19.73
N LYS A 42 12.66 -14.51 -20.10
CA LYS A 42 13.84 -15.15 -19.51
C LYS A 42 15.14 -14.69 -20.16
N GLU A 43 15.16 -14.56 -21.48
CA GLU A 43 16.34 -14.08 -22.23
C GLU A 43 16.52 -12.57 -22.07
N HIS A 44 15.42 -11.82 -21.95
CA HIS A 44 15.42 -10.38 -21.67
C HIS A 44 14.97 -10.09 -20.23
N SER A 45 15.52 -10.81 -19.26
CA SER A 45 15.26 -10.54 -17.84
C SER A 45 15.75 -9.15 -17.39
N ASP A 46 16.66 -8.54 -18.17
CA ASP A 46 17.17 -7.19 -17.95
C ASP A 46 16.22 -6.10 -18.47
N LEU A 47 15.12 -6.46 -19.16
CA LEU A 47 14.12 -5.48 -19.54
C LEU A 47 13.44 -4.97 -18.26
N GLN A 48 13.80 -3.75 -17.88
CA GLN A 48 13.24 -3.04 -16.75
C GLN A 48 11.72 -3.07 -16.87
N LYS A 49 11.07 -3.84 -15.98
CA LYS A 49 9.61 -3.84 -15.87
C LYS A 49 9.20 -2.38 -15.63
N SER A 50 8.19 -1.91 -16.35
CA SER A 50 7.63 -0.60 -16.04
C SER A 50 7.25 -0.61 -14.57
N SER A 51 7.91 0.24 -13.79
CA SER A 51 7.45 0.52 -12.44
C SER A 51 6.07 1.13 -12.64
N GLY A 52 5.04 0.37 -12.31
CA GLY A 52 3.68 0.90 -12.27
C GLY A 52 3.64 1.90 -11.14
N ASP A 53 4.05 3.14 -11.42
CA ASP A 53 4.15 4.20 -10.43
C ASP A 53 2.74 4.62 -10.04
N CYS A 54 2.22 3.98 -9.00
CA CYS A 54 1.01 4.43 -8.33
C CYS A 54 1.35 5.70 -7.54
N LEU A 55 0.98 6.86 -8.09
CA LEU A 55 1.06 8.14 -7.39
C LEU A 55 0.30 8.06 -6.06
N SER A 56 1.07 8.02 -4.98
CA SER A 56 0.54 8.04 -3.61
C SER A 56 -0.21 9.35 -3.36
N LYS A 57 -1.48 9.26 -2.93
CA LYS A 57 -2.27 10.44 -2.52
C LYS A 57 -1.68 11.18 -1.32
N LEU A 58 -0.81 10.55 -0.55
CA LEU A 58 -0.13 11.14 0.61
C LEU A 58 1.37 11.23 0.34
N SER A 59 1.94 12.43 0.52
CA SER A 59 3.39 12.60 0.54
C SER A 59 3.99 12.01 1.81
N PRO A 60 5.29 11.65 1.82
CA PRO A 60 5.99 11.25 3.03
C PRO A 60 5.86 12.28 4.17
N THR A 61 5.85 13.57 3.84
CA THR A 61 5.64 14.67 4.81
C THR A 61 4.28 14.60 5.48
N ASN A 62 3.22 14.30 4.73
CA ASN A 62 1.87 14.17 5.28
C ASN A 62 1.78 12.97 6.24
N VAL A 63 2.46 11.86 5.91
CA VAL A 63 2.54 10.68 6.77
C VAL A 63 3.31 11.00 8.06
N HIS A 64 4.44 11.70 7.96
CA HIS A 64 5.20 12.14 9.14
C HIS A 64 4.38 13.07 10.04
N HIS A 65 3.66 14.03 9.45
CA HIS A 65 2.77 14.92 10.20
C HIS A 65 1.66 14.14 10.91
N ALA A 66 1.06 13.14 10.24
CA ALA A 66 0.06 12.26 10.86
C ALA A 66 0.61 11.50 12.07
N ILE A 67 1.82 10.96 11.97
CA ILE A 67 2.49 10.28 13.08
C ILE A 67 2.69 11.25 14.24
N HIS A 68 3.27 12.43 13.98
CA HIS A 68 3.48 13.45 15.01
C HIS A 68 2.16 13.88 15.68
N PHE A 69 1.08 14.00 14.91
CA PHE A 69 -0.23 14.37 15.43
C PHE A 69 -0.81 13.32 16.39
N ILE A 70 -0.56 12.04 16.14
CA ILE A 70 -0.93 10.94 17.04
C ILE A 70 0.00 10.91 18.26
N SER A 71 1.32 11.02 18.04
CA SER A 71 2.33 10.98 19.11
C SER A 71 2.17 12.12 20.11
N THR A 72 1.67 13.29 19.66
CA THR A 72 1.37 14.43 20.54
C THR A 72 -0.03 14.36 21.15
N HIS A 73 -0.73 13.23 21.04
CA HIS A 73 -2.09 13.01 21.53
C HIS A 73 -3.13 14.02 20.99
N ARG A 74 -2.86 14.66 19.85
CA ARG A 74 -3.79 15.62 19.20
C ARG A 74 -4.85 14.91 18.36
N ALA A 75 -4.62 13.65 18.01
CA ALA A 75 -5.63 12.77 17.44
C ALA A 75 -5.55 11.36 18.04
N GLU A 76 -6.71 10.80 18.35
CA GLU A 76 -6.85 9.44 18.87
C GLU A 76 -7.09 8.40 17.77
N ASN A 77 -7.57 8.83 16.60
CA ASN A 77 -7.97 7.91 15.53
C ASN A 77 -7.65 8.45 14.13
N ALA A 78 -7.62 7.53 13.16
CA ALA A 78 -7.33 7.86 11.75
C ALA A 78 -8.36 8.83 11.15
N VAL A 79 -9.60 8.84 11.64
CA VAL A 79 -10.65 9.76 11.17
C VAL A 79 -10.32 11.21 11.53
N GLN A 80 -9.88 11.47 12.77
CA GLN A 80 -9.45 12.79 13.22
C GLN A 80 -8.23 13.26 12.43
N VAL A 81 -7.24 12.38 12.25
CA VAL A 81 -6.05 12.69 11.43
C VAL A 81 -6.45 13.02 9.98
N THR A 82 -7.42 12.30 9.42
CA THR A 82 -7.89 12.52 8.05
C THR A 82 -8.56 13.87 7.91
N LYS A 83 -9.40 14.29 8.87
CA LYS A 83 -10.00 15.63 8.87
C LYS A 83 -8.91 16.72 8.87
N SER A 84 -7.90 16.58 9.73
CA SER A 84 -6.78 17.53 9.77
C SER A 84 -5.97 17.56 8.47
N LEU A 85 -5.67 16.40 7.89
CA LEU A 85 -4.92 16.31 6.64
C LEU A 85 -5.71 16.84 5.43
N THR A 86 -7.02 16.58 5.39
CA THR A 86 -7.92 17.07 4.33
C THR A 86 -7.88 18.60 4.27
N ASN A 87 -7.87 19.26 5.44
CA ASN A 87 -7.77 20.71 5.54
C ASN A 87 -6.41 21.26 5.10
N ILE A 88 -5.31 20.52 5.34
CA ILE A 88 -3.96 20.95 4.94
C ILE A 88 -3.73 20.77 3.44
N ILE A 89 -4.19 19.64 2.89
CA ILE A 89 -3.96 19.24 1.49
C ILE A 89 -5.02 19.87 0.56
N ASN A 90 -6.13 20.38 1.11
CA ASN A 90 -7.29 20.89 0.36
C ASN A 90 -7.86 19.86 -0.62
N GLN A 91 -7.77 18.58 -0.29
CA GLN A 91 -8.33 17.48 -1.10
C GLN A 91 -8.99 16.44 -0.22
N PRO A 92 -10.12 15.85 -0.66
CA PRO A 92 -10.82 14.83 0.10
C PRO A 92 -9.96 13.57 0.24
N LEU A 93 -9.75 13.15 1.49
CA LEU A 93 -9.02 11.94 1.84
C LEU A 93 -9.93 10.93 2.50
N HIS A 94 -9.76 9.65 2.13
CA HIS A 94 -10.47 8.57 2.77
C HIS A 94 -9.68 8.08 4.01
N PRO A 95 -10.33 7.85 5.17
CA PRO A 95 -9.64 7.40 6.38
C PRO A 95 -8.81 6.13 6.22
N ASN A 96 -9.26 5.16 5.41
CA ASN A 96 -8.47 3.96 5.12
C ASN A 96 -7.13 4.26 4.45
N THR A 97 -7.03 5.31 3.64
CA THR A 97 -5.77 5.68 2.99
C THR A 97 -4.76 6.08 4.06
N VAL A 98 -5.14 6.96 4.98
CA VAL A 98 -4.31 7.34 6.13
C VAL A 98 -3.95 6.10 6.95
N HIS A 99 -4.92 5.24 7.26
CA HIS A 99 -4.65 4.01 8.02
C HIS A 99 -3.63 3.08 7.34
N GLN A 100 -3.74 2.86 6.03
CA GLN A 100 -2.80 2.02 5.28
C GLN A 100 -1.38 2.60 5.32
N HIS A 101 -1.22 3.91 5.18
CA HIS A 101 0.09 4.56 5.28
C HIS A 101 0.66 4.44 6.70
N LEU A 102 -0.13 4.66 7.75
CA LEU A 102 0.31 4.47 9.14
C LEU A 102 0.66 3.01 9.44
N LYS A 103 -0.07 2.05 8.87
CA LYS A 103 0.25 0.62 8.99
C LYS A 103 1.58 0.29 8.30
N LYS A 104 1.86 0.88 7.13
CA LYS A 104 3.13 0.72 6.42
C LYS A 104 4.32 1.29 7.21
N THR A 105 4.12 2.34 7.99
CA THR A 105 5.16 2.88 8.89
C THR A 105 5.33 2.09 10.18
N GLY A 106 4.59 1.00 10.36
CA GLY A 106 4.70 0.11 11.52
C GLY A 106 3.82 0.50 12.71
N MET A 107 2.96 1.52 12.59
CA MET A 107 2.01 1.84 13.65
C MET A 107 0.95 0.74 13.78
N LYS A 108 0.70 0.33 15.02
CA LYS A 108 -0.31 -0.66 15.37
C LYS A 108 -1.41 -0.01 16.18
N ALA A 109 -2.62 -0.56 16.10
CA ALA A 109 -3.70 -0.15 16.98
C ALA A 109 -3.30 -0.44 18.44
N VAL A 110 -3.42 0.56 19.30
CA VAL A 110 -3.21 0.40 20.73
C VAL A 110 -4.53 -0.04 21.34
N VAL A 111 -4.54 -1.24 21.92
CA VAL A 111 -5.67 -1.69 22.75
C VAL A 111 -5.65 -0.88 24.04
N LYS A 112 -6.66 -0.03 24.24
CA LYS A 112 -6.81 0.70 25.50
C LYS A 112 -7.02 -0.32 26.62
N GLN A 113 -6.16 -0.30 27.63
CA GLN A 113 -6.35 -1.12 28.83
C GLN A 113 -7.65 -0.69 29.50
N LYS A 114 -8.49 -1.66 29.88
CA LYS A 114 -9.72 -1.38 30.61
C LYS A 114 -9.33 -0.84 31.98
N HIS A 115 -9.68 0.41 32.26
CA HIS A 115 -9.46 0.98 33.58
C HIS A 115 -10.53 0.41 34.53
N PRO A 116 -10.23 0.21 35.83
CA PRO A 116 -11.23 -0.19 36.81
C PRO A 116 -12.43 0.76 36.73
N ILE A 117 -13.63 0.20 36.66
CA ILE A 117 -14.85 1.00 36.68
C ILE A 117 -14.87 1.70 38.04
N LEU A 118 -14.96 3.04 38.04
CA LEU A 118 -15.10 3.79 39.27
C LEU A 118 -16.33 3.27 40.01
N SER A 119 -16.16 2.91 41.28
CA SER A 119 -17.29 2.47 42.09
C SER A 119 -18.37 3.56 42.13
N ALA A 120 -19.65 3.17 42.21
CA ALA A 120 -20.75 4.12 42.33
C ALA A 120 -20.53 5.14 43.46
N ARG A 121 -19.92 4.69 44.57
CA ARG A 121 -19.51 5.55 45.70
C ARG A 121 -18.56 6.67 45.28
N TYR A 122 -17.57 6.36 44.44
CA TYR A 122 -16.61 7.35 43.96
C TYR A 122 -17.26 8.34 42.99
N CYS A 123 -18.15 7.87 42.11
CA CYS A 123 -18.90 8.76 41.23
C CYS A 123 -19.79 9.73 42.02
N MET A 124 -20.46 9.26 43.08
CA MET A 124 -21.26 10.12 43.96
C MET A 124 -20.40 11.14 44.72
N ALA A 125 -19.26 10.73 45.27
CA ALA A 125 -18.34 11.66 45.92
C ALA A 125 -17.82 12.76 44.97
N GLN A 126 -17.59 12.45 43.69
CA GLN A 126 -17.24 13.47 42.69
C GLN A 126 -18.40 14.43 42.38
N LEU A 127 -19.63 13.91 42.31
CA LEU A 127 -20.83 14.75 42.11
C LEU A 127 -21.05 15.68 43.30
N ASP A 128 -20.94 15.16 44.52
CA ASP A 128 -21.06 15.94 45.76
C ASP A 128 -20.00 17.04 45.82
N PHE A 129 -18.74 16.71 45.47
CA PHE A 129 -17.67 17.70 45.37
C PHE A 129 -17.97 18.80 44.34
N ALA A 130 -18.42 18.43 43.14
CA ALA A 130 -18.77 19.38 42.09
C ALA A 130 -19.95 20.28 42.48
N HIS A 131 -20.91 19.76 43.26
CA HIS A 131 -22.03 20.54 43.79
C HIS A 131 -21.60 21.46 44.94
N ALA A 132 -20.67 21.04 45.80
CA ALA A 132 -20.19 21.83 46.93
C ALA A 132 -19.31 23.02 46.53
N HIS A 133 -18.66 22.95 45.35
CA HIS A 133 -17.77 23.98 44.83
C HIS A 133 -18.35 24.75 43.63
N LYS A 134 -19.68 24.75 43.51
CA LYS A 134 -20.44 25.50 42.50
C LYS A 134 -20.87 26.86 43.04
#